data_AF-A0A164EFQ0-F1
#
_entry.id   AF-A0A164EFQ0-F1
#
_cell.length_a   1.000
_cell.length_b   1.000
_cell.length_c   1.000
_cell.angle_alpha   90.00
_cell.angle_beta   90.00
_cell.angle_gamma   90.00
#
_symmetry.space_group_name_H-M   'P 1'
#
loop_
_entity.id
_entity.type
_entity.pdbx_description
1 polymer ?
#
loop_
_entity_poly.entity_id
_entity_poly.type
_entity_poly.pdbx_seq_one_letter_code
_entity_poly.pdbx_strand_id
1 'polypeptide(L)'
;LKICYPNINSFSTPATKWGKDNEKKALKVWGKKRKSESLHTGFSIDEAGLTIYQLHLFLAASPDAIFNCPCNGRAVVEVKCPFKHANEKILTAARNDKEFCLYVTESDELALKKNHS
;
A
#
# COMPACT_ATOMS: atom_id res chain seq x y z
N LEU A 1 25.53 10.70 4.32
CA LEU A 1 25.83 9.76 5.41
C LEU A 1 24.72 9.66 6.50
N LYS A 2 23.43 9.92 6.19
CA LYS A 2 22.32 9.78 7.16
C LYS A 2 21.55 8.46 7.05
N ILE A 3 21.57 7.80 5.89
CA ILE A 3 20.91 6.52 5.63
C ILE A 3 21.50 5.36 6.46
N CYS A 4 22.80 5.39 6.76
CA CYS A 4 23.49 4.28 7.42
C CYS A 4 23.26 4.20 8.95
N TYR A 5 22.54 5.17 9.54
CA TYR A 5 22.33 5.26 10.98
C TYR A 5 20.85 5.50 11.33
N PRO A 6 19.96 4.52 11.09
CA PRO A 6 18.52 4.69 11.25
C PRO A 6 18.10 5.03 12.68
N ASN A 7 18.88 4.58 13.67
CA ASN A 7 18.60 4.82 15.09
C ASN A 7 18.82 6.27 15.54
N ILE A 8 19.53 7.07 14.75
CA ILE A 8 19.88 8.46 15.11
C ILE A 8 18.84 9.45 14.55
N ASN A 9 18.05 9.04 13.54
CA ASN A 9 17.05 9.90 12.89
C ASN A 9 15.71 9.17 12.74
N SER A 10 15.10 8.78 13.87
CA SER A 10 13.73 8.25 13.86
C SER A 10 12.72 9.38 13.70
N PHE A 11 11.81 9.26 12.74
CA PHE A 11 10.69 10.17 12.54
C PHE A 11 9.40 9.49 12.96
N SER A 12 8.63 10.13 13.84
CA SER A 12 7.38 9.60 14.34
C SER A 12 6.37 10.73 14.53
N THR A 13 5.21 10.59 13.92
CA THR A 13 4.04 11.47 14.05
C THR A 13 2.81 10.60 14.24
N PRO A 14 1.66 11.13 14.69
CA PRO A 14 0.42 10.37 14.73
C PRO A 14 0.07 9.73 13.38
N ALA A 15 0.30 10.45 12.28
CA ALA A 15 0.03 9.96 10.93
C ALA A 15 0.96 8.81 10.52
N THR A 16 2.27 8.91 10.79
CA THR A 16 3.20 7.82 10.44
C THR A 16 3.04 6.60 11.36
N LYS A 17 2.71 6.81 12.63
CA LYS A 17 2.35 5.71 13.56
C LYS A 17 1.09 5.00 13.08
N TRP A 18 0.05 5.75 12.69
CA TRP A 18 -1.18 5.18 12.13
C TRP A 18 -0.93 4.32 10.89
N GLY A 19 -0.08 4.78 9.96
CA GLY A 19 0.34 3.99 8.81
C GLY A 19 0.95 2.66 9.23
N LYS A 20 2.02 2.71 10.04
CA LYS A 20 2.75 1.53 10.53
C LYS A 20 1.86 0.53 11.27
N ASP A 21 0.95 1.02 12.12
CA ASP A 21 0.10 0.17 12.95
C ASP A 21 -1.03 -0.52 12.15
N ASN A 22 -1.32 -0.06 10.93
CA ASN A 22 -2.46 -0.54 10.13
C ASN A 22 -2.07 -1.22 8.82
N GLU A 23 -0.87 -1.00 8.29
CA GLU A 23 -0.38 -1.58 7.03
C GLU A 23 -0.55 -3.12 7.00
N LYS A 24 0.00 -3.84 7.98
CA LYS A 24 -0.13 -5.31 8.07
C LYS A 24 -1.57 -5.77 8.25
N LYS A 25 -2.41 -4.97 8.92
CA LYS A 25 -3.84 -5.30 9.10
C LYS A 25 -4.58 -5.20 7.76
N ALA A 26 -4.32 -4.14 7.00
CA ALA A 26 -4.90 -3.92 5.69
C ALA A 26 -4.50 -5.04 4.70
N LEU A 27 -3.21 -5.40 4.65
CA LEU A 27 -2.72 -6.53 3.84
C LEU A 27 -3.42 -7.85 4.21
N LYS A 28 -3.55 -8.14 5.50
CA LYS A 28 -4.22 -9.37 5.98
C LYS A 28 -5.69 -9.42 5.59
N VAL A 29 -6.42 -8.31 5.72
CA VAL A 29 -7.85 -8.23 5.34
C VAL A 29 -8.01 -8.36 3.83
N TRP A 30 -7.20 -7.63 3.05
CA TRP A 30 -7.22 -7.70 1.60
C TRP A 30 -6.88 -9.10 1.09
N GLY A 31 -5.82 -9.73 1.62
CA GLY A 31 -5.44 -11.09 1.27
C GLY A 31 -6.52 -12.12 1.57
N LYS A 32 -7.22 -12.02 2.70
CA LYS A 32 -8.38 -12.88 2.99
C LYS A 32 -9.51 -12.69 1.99
N LYS A 33 -9.85 -11.43 1.65
CA LYS A 33 -10.88 -11.11 0.67
C LYS A 33 -10.56 -11.66 -0.71
N ARG A 34 -9.32 -11.50 -1.18
CA ARG A 34 -8.84 -12.05 -2.45
C ARG A 34 -8.91 -13.58 -2.49
N LYS A 35 -8.62 -14.26 -1.37
CA LYS A 35 -8.79 -15.72 -1.25
C LYS A 35 -10.25 -16.13 -1.38
N SER A 36 -11.18 -15.41 -0.76
CA SER A 36 -12.62 -15.75 -0.82
C SER A 36 -13.27 -15.53 -2.18
N GLU A 37 -12.73 -14.63 -3.01
CA GLU A 37 -13.29 -14.35 -4.34
C GLU A 37 -12.82 -15.37 -5.40
N SER A 38 -11.86 -16.24 -5.08
CA SER A 38 -11.32 -17.29 -5.97
C SER A 38 -10.83 -16.81 -7.35
N LEU A 39 -10.53 -15.52 -7.50
CA LEU A 39 -10.05 -14.92 -8.76
C LEU A 39 -8.59 -15.25 -9.08
N HIS A 40 -7.77 -15.55 -8.07
CA HIS A 40 -6.33 -15.77 -8.20
C HIS A 40 -5.90 -17.07 -7.50
N THR A 41 -6.30 -18.25 -7.99
CA THR A 41 -5.99 -19.53 -7.33
C THR A 41 -4.49 -19.72 -7.08
N GLY A 42 -4.13 -20.08 -5.85
CA GLY A 42 -2.73 -20.35 -5.46
C GLY A 42 -1.84 -19.11 -5.28
N PHE A 43 -2.42 -17.91 -5.17
CA PHE A 43 -1.62 -16.71 -4.94
C PHE A 43 -1.00 -16.63 -3.54
N SER A 44 0.12 -15.91 -3.43
CA SER A 44 0.76 -15.50 -2.17
C SER A 44 0.87 -13.98 -2.06
N ILE A 45 0.96 -13.51 -0.80
CA ILE A 45 1.35 -12.15 -0.44
C ILE A 45 2.48 -12.31 0.57
N ASP A 46 3.69 -11.98 0.14
CA ASP A 46 4.91 -12.22 0.90
C ASP A 46 5.49 -10.88 1.37
N GLU A 47 6.09 -10.86 2.57
CA GLU A 47 6.81 -9.67 3.04
C GLU A 47 7.99 -9.37 2.10
N ALA A 48 8.19 -8.10 1.76
CA ALA A 48 9.35 -7.70 0.98
C ALA A 48 10.52 -7.34 1.90
N GLY A 49 11.74 -7.64 1.46
CA GLY A 49 12.96 -7.05 2.01
C GLY A 49 13.47 -5.92 1.13
N LEU A 50 14.71 -5.48 1.38
CA LEU A 50 15.40 -4.55 0.51
C LEU A 50 15.77 -5.24 -0.81
N THR A 51 15.24 -4.76 -1.93
CA THR A 51 15.55 -5.23 -3.28
C THR A 51 16.48 -4.24 -3.96
N ILE A 52 17.68 -4.70 -4.35
CA ILE A 52 18.70 -3.89 -5.04
C ILE A 52 18.55 -4.09 -6.55
N TYR A 53 18.56 -3.00 -7.32
CA TYR A 53 18.56 -3.07 -8.77
C TYR A 53 19.94 -3.48 -9.27
N GLN A 54 20.02 -4.65 -9.92
CA GLN A 54 21.30 -5.29 -10.24
C GLN A 54 22.19 -4.48 -11.19
N LEU A 55 21.61 -3.67 -12.08
CA LEU A 55 22.37 -2.83 -13.02
C LEU A 55 22.87 -1.52 -12.38
N HIS A 56 22.18 -1.02 -11.36
CA HIS A 56 22.58 0.16 -10.61
C HIS A 56 22.42 -0.09 -9.11
N LEU A 57 23.48 -0.62 -8.49
CA LEU A 57 23.46 -1.09 -7.09
C LEU A 57 23.16 0.01 -6.07
N PHE A 58 23.25 1.28 -6.46
CA PHE A 58 22.85 2.42 -5.64
C PHE A 58 21.32 2.65 -5.62
N LEU A 59 20.56 1.96 -6.48
CA LEU A 59 19.10 1.97 -6.48
C LEU A 59 18.58 0.73 -5.76
N ALA A 60 17.73 0.95 -4.77
CA ALA A 60 17.04 -0.11 -4.05
C ALA A 60 15.65 0.35 -3.60
N ALA A 61 14.74 -0.60 -3.43
CA ALA A 61 13.39 -0.37 -2.93
C ALA A 61 12.97 -1.49 -1.98
N SER A 62 12.06 -1.17 -1.07
CA SER A 62 11.42 -2.13 -0.17
C SER A 62 9.91 -1.93 -0.27
N PRO A 63 9.22 -2.64 -1.17
CA PRO A 63 7.76 -2.62 -1.24
C PRO A 63 7.11 -3.05 0.07
N ASP A 64 5.84 -2.74 0.30
CA ASP A 64 5.14 -3.20 1.51
C ASP A 64 4.89 -4.72 1.46
N ALA A 65 4.60 -5.26 0.28
CA ALA A 65 4.55 -6.70 0.03
C ALA A 65 4.78 -7.05 -1.45
N ILE A 66 5.03 -8.34 -1.70
CA ILE A 66 5.09 -8.93 -3.03
C ILE A 66 3.87 -9.83 -3.22
N PHE A 67 3.05 -9.53 -4.23
CA PHE A 67 1.99 -10.42 -4.69
C PHE A 67 2.54 -11.36 -5.76
N ASN A 68 2.18 -12.64 -5.69
CA ASN A 68 2.55 -13.63 -6.69
C ASN A 68 1.34 -14.50 -7.02
N CYS A 69 0.92 -14.55 -8.29
CA CYS A 69 -0.13 -15.46 -8.78
C CYS A 69 0.38 -16.27 -9.97
N PRO A 70 0.06 -17.57 -10.07
CA PRO A 70 0.27 -18.33 -11.31
C PRO A 70 -0.39 -17.71 -12.55
N CYS A 71 -1.49 -16.98 -12.34
CA CYS A 71 -2.32 -16.38 -13.37
C CYS A 71 -1.79 -15.05 -13.94
N ASN A 72 -1.12 -14.23 -13.11
CA ASN A 72 -0.71 -12.86 -13.46
C ASN A 72 0.77 -12.58 -13.17
N GLY A 73 1.52 -13.56 -12.65
CA GLY A 73 2.90 -13.40 -12.24
C GLY A 73 3.06 -12.59 -10.95
N ARG A 74 4.14 -11.82 -10.88
CA ARG A 74 4.55 -11.07 -9.69
C ARG A 74 4.20 -9.60 -9.82
N ALA A 75 3.69 -9.01 -8.74
CA ALA A 75 3.43 -7.58 -8.62
C ALA A 75 3.89 -7.05 -7.25
N VAL A 76 4.16 -5.75 -7.18
CA VAL A 76 4.37 -5.05 -5.90
C VAL A 76 3.04 -4.63 -5.30
N VAL A 77 2.97 -4.62 -3.97
CA VAL A 77 1.84 -4.07 -3.22
C VAL A 77 2.33 -2.89 -2.42
N GLU A 78 1.64 -1.76 -2.58
CA GLU A 78 1.84 -0.53 -1.80
C GLU A 78 0.53 -0.23 -1.06
N VAL A 79 0.60 -0.07 0.25
CA VAL A 79 -0.54 0.12 1.15
C VAL A 79 -0.48 1.51 1.74
N LYS A 80 -1.60 2.23 1.64
CA LYS A 80 -1.77 3.54 2.26
C LYS A 80 -2.91 3.49 3.27
N CYS A 81 -2.62 3.89 4.49
CA CYS A 81 -3.60 4.07 5.56
C CYS A 81 -3.70 5.57 5.89
N PRO A 82 -4.62 6.32 5.26
CA PRO A 82 -4.69 7.77 5.42
C PRO A 82 -5.21 8.17 6.81
N PHE A 83 -4.35 8.82 7.60
CA PHE A 83 -4.69 9.23 8.97
C PHE A 83 -5.83 10.25 9.04
N LYS A 84 -5.91 11.17 8.06
CA LYS A 84 -6.99 12.17 7.93
C LYS A 84 -8.39 11.53 7.93
N HIS A 85 -8.49 10.29 7.44
CA HIS A 85 -9.73 9.53 7.27
C HIS A 85 -9.75 8.25 8.11
N ALA A 86 -9.04 8.23 9.26
CA ALA A 86 -8.89 7.06 10.10
C ALA A 86 -10.22 6.48 10.65
N ASN A 87 -11.23 7.34 10.85
CA ASN A 87 -12.51 7.00 11.47
C ASN A 87 -13.69 7.09 10.50
N GLU A 88 -13.43 7.11 9.20
CA GLU A 88 -14.49 7.16 8.19
C GLU A 88 -14.37 6.03 7.18
N LYS A 89 -15.45 5.81 6.43
CA LYS A 89 -15.42 4.88 5.30
C LYS A 89 -14.66 5.52 4.16
N ILE A 90 -13.82 4.73 3.49
CA ILE A 90 -13.02 5.21 2.35
C ILE A 90 -13.87 5.77 1.20
N LEU A 91 -15.11 5.26 1.02
CA LEU A 91 -16.08 5.81 0.06
C LEU A 91 -16.52 7.23 0.43
N THR A 92 -16.69 7.52 1.72
CA THR A 92 -17.02 8.86 2.20
C THR A 92 -15.86 9.81 1.92
N ALA A 93 -14.62 9.39 2.20
CA ALA A 93 -13.41 10.15 1.89
C ALA A 93 -13.33 10.50 0.40
N ALA A 94 -13.49 9.48 -0.45
CA ALA A 94 -13.40 9.62 -1.89
C ALA A 94 -14.47 10.52 -2.52
N ARG A 95 -15.64 10.66 -1.88
CA ARG A 95 -16.71 11.55 -2.36
C ARG A 95 -16.54 12.99 -1.87
N ASN A 96 -16.09 13.16 -0.62
CA ASN A 96 -16.15 14.45 0.06
C ASN A 96 -14.82 15.20 0.05
N ASP A 97 -13.69 14.50 0.04
CA ASP A 97 -12.37 15.11 0.06
C ASP A 97 -11.76 15.17 -1.34
N LYS A 98 -11.78 16.37 -1.93
CA LYS A 98 -11.21 16.63 -3.26
C LYS A 98 -9.69 16.44 -3.31
N GLU A 99 -9.01 16.47 -2.17
CA GLU A 99 -7.56 16.25 -2.07
C GLU A 99 -7.22 14.78 -1.81
N PHE A 100 -8.22 13.90 -1.64
CA PHE A 100 -7.98 12.48 -1.39
C PHE A 100 -7.47 11.76 -2.64
N CYS A 101 -6.67 10.71 -2.47
CA CYS A 101 -6.07 10.00 -3.61
C CYS A 101 -7.08 9.18 -4.42
N LEU A 102 -8.21 8.80 -3.82
CA LEU A 102 -9.28 8.08 -4.49
C LEU A 102 -10.44 9.01 -4.83
N TYR A 103 -11.17 8.67 -5.89
CA TYR A 103 -12.46 9.26 -6.24
C TYR A 103 -13.47 8.14 -6.56
N VAL A 104 -14.75 8.50 -6.57
CA VAL A 104 -15.82 7.59 -7.00
C VAL A 104 -16.17 7.90 -8.46
N THR A 105 -16.15 6.88 -9.32
CA THR A 105 -16.51 6.97 -10.73
C THR A 105 -18.02 7.15 -10.93
N GLU A 106 -18.45 7.44 -12.15
CA GLU A 106 -19.87 7.46 -12.52
C GLU A 106 -20.57 6.10 -12.32
N SER A 107 -19.81 4.99 -12.36
CA SER A 107 -20.26 3.63 -12.07
C SER A 107 -20.34 3.29 -10.57
N ASP A 108 -20.15 4.27 -9.69
CA ASP A 108 -20.08 4.10 -8.22
C ASP A 108 -18.91 3.21 -7.73
N GLU A 109 -17.82 3.16 -8.50
CA GLU A 109 -16.63 2.38 -8.18
C GLU A 109 -15.49 3.28 -7.67
N LEU A 110 -14.63 2.73 -6.81
CA LEU A 110 -13.43 3.44 -6.34
C LEU A 110 -12.32 3.36 -7.38
N ALA A 111 -11.75 4.52 -7.73
CA ALA A 111 -10.59 4.61 -8.61
C ALA A 111 -9.52 5.54 -8.03
N LEU A 112 -8.25 5.27 -8.37
CA LEU A 112 -7.12 6.14 -8.04
C LEU A 112 -7.07 7.30 -9.03
N LYS A 113 -6.91 8.53 -8.53
CA LYS A 113 -6.67 9.71 -9.37
C LYS A 113 -5.37 9.53 -10.15
N LYS A 114 -5.40 9.84 -11.45
CA LYS A 114 -4.22 9.78 -12.34
C LYS A 114 -3.42 11.09 -12.32
N ASN A 115 -4.06 12.18 -11.94
CA ASN A 115 -3.43 13.46 -11.69
C ASN A 115 -3.08 13.54 -10.20
N HIS A 116 -1.79 13.58 -9.92
CA HIS A 116 -1.26 13.91 -8.61
C HIS A 116 -0.94 15.40 -8.63
N SER A 117 -1.95 16.24 -8.41
CA SER A 117 -1.79 17.68 -8.17
C SER A 117 -1.56 17.92 -6.68
#